data_AF-A0ABD5UM50-F1
#
_entry.id   AF-A0ABD5UM50-F1
#
_cell.length_a   1.000
_cell.length_b   1.000
_cell.length_c   1.000
_cell.angle_alpha   90.00
_cell.angle_beta   90.00
_cell.angle_gamma   90.00
#
_symmetry.space_group_name_H-M   'P 1'
#
loop_
_entity.id
_entity.type
_entity.pdbx_description
1 polymer ?
#
loop_
_entity_poly.entity_id
_entity_poly.type
_entity_poly.pdbx_seq_one_letter_code
_entity_poly.pdbx_strand_id
1 'polypeptide(L)'
;MSGEGNESDIDGERDDTGDPTDPLDATGVDPVVPESTADATDEAFVEDDEVRAFLREIAADVRGDSSESKQLSAILYRVSDLYDPAERTSPEEIYLNVRHIMKIKEQGGIER
;
A
#
# COMPACT_ATOMS: atom_id res chain seq x y z
N MET A 1 20.93 51.76 -10.59
CA MET A 1 19.86 51.36 -9.68
C MET A 1 18.61 51.23 -10.56
N SER A 2 18.50 50.29 -11.51
CA SER A 2 18.63 48.82 -11.49
C SER A 2 17.52 48.15 -10.66
N GLY A 3 16.66 47.38 -11.35
CA GLY A 3 15.62 46.49 -10.82
C GLY A 3 14.23 47.14 -10.77
N GLU A 4 13.46 47.29 -11.85
CA GLU A 4 12.70 46.26 -12.59
C GLU A 4 11.72 45.49 -11.70
N GLY A 5 10.43 45.85 -11.83
CA GLY A 5 9.32 45.11 -11.28
C GLY A 5 9.14 43.78 -12.03
N ASN A 6 8.90 42.72 -11.26
CA ASN A 6 8.57 41.41 -11.80
C ASN A 6 7.11 41.10 -11.44
N GLU A 7 6.22 41.41 -12.38
CA GLU A 7 4.98 40.68 -12.57
C GLU A 7 5.35 39.26 -13.02
N SER A 8 4.83 38.25 -12.33
CA SER A 8 4.42 36.99 -12.95
C SER A 8 3.57 36.24 -11.94
N ASP A 9 2.27 36.39 -12.11
CA ASP A 9 1.26 35.42 -11.72
C ASP A 9 1.77 34.01 -12.02
N ILE A 10 1.91 33.19 -10.99
CA ILE A 10 2.10 31.75 -11.12
C ILE A 10 0.69 31.14 -10.95
N ASP A 11 -0.16 31.42 -11.93
CA ASP A 11 -1.21 30.49 -12.34
C ASP A 11 -0.59 29.62 -13.43
N GLY A 12 -0.27 28.39 -13.04
CA GLY A 12 0.34 27.40 -13.91
C GLY A 12 -0.06 26.02 -13.41
N GLU A 13 -1.26 25.63 -13.79
CA GLU A 13 -1.70 24.25 -14.05
C GLU A 13 -1.04 23.19 -13.16
N ARG A 14 -1.75 22.72 -12.12
CA ARG A 14 -1.59 21.33 -11.72
C ARG A 14 -2.00 20.52 -12.93
N ASP A 15 -1.01 20.00 -13.64
CA ASP A 15 -1.20 19.08 -14.75
C ASP A 15 -2.03 17.91 -14.22
N ASP A 16 -3.31 17.95 -14.54
CA ASP A 16 -4.29 16.88 -14.42
C ASP A 16 -3.96 15.81 -15.48
N THR A 17 -2.71 15.37 -15.50
CA THR A 17 -2.34 14.12 -16.15
C THR A 17 -2.76 13.03 -15.19
N GLY A 18 -4.04 12.67 -15.29
CA GLY A 18 -4.59 11.45 -14.72
C GLY A 18 -3.71 10.27 -15.12
N ASP A 19 -2.80 9.92 -14.21
CA ASP A 19 -2.08 8.65 -14.19
C ASP A 19 -3.15 7.55 -14.32
N PRO A 20 -2.95 6.55 -15.20
CA PRO A 20 -4.01 5.64 -15.59
C PRO A 20 -4.55 4.95 -14.34
N THR A 21 -5.76 5.38 -13.96
CA THR A 21 -6.61 4.93 -12.86
C THR A 21 -5.92 3.96 -11.93
N ASP A 22 -5.33 4.45 -10.84
CA ASP A 22 -4.98 3.58 -9.76
C ASP A 22 -6.23 2.79 -9.35
N PRO A 23 -6.25 1.44 -9.36
CA PRO A 23 -7.44 0.68 -9.02
C PRO A 23 -7.96 0.95 -7.60
N LEU A 24 -7.16 1.59 -6.75
CA LEU A 24 -7.59 2.12 -5.46
C LEU A 24 -8.41 3.42 -5.61
N ASP A 25 -8.09 4.31 -6.56
CA ASP A 25 -8.92 5.47 -6.92
C ASP A 25 -10.26 5.04 -7.53
N ALA A 26 -10.28 3.91 -8.26
CA ALA A 26 -11.49 3.37 -8.88
C ALA A 26 -12.55 2.92 -7.86
N THR A 27 -12.16 2.65 -6.60
CA THR A 27 -13.14 2.41 -5.52
C THR A 27 -13.83 3.70 -5.06
N GLY A 28 -13.35 4.88 -5.49
CA GLY A 28 -13.82 6.19 -5.04
C GLY A 28 -13.53 6.47 -3.56
N VAL A 29 -12.75 5.60 -2.92
CA VAL A 29 -12.35 5.71 -1.52
C VAL A 29 -10.84 5.85 -1.51
N ASP A 30 -10.36 7.09 -1.46
CA ASP A 30 -9.02 7.33 -0.94
C ASP A 30 -9.02 6.75 0.48
N PRO A 31 -8.20 5.73 0.80
CA PRO A 31 -8.13 5.22 2.15
C PRO A 31 -7.71 6.39 3.05
N VAL A 32 -8.69 7.00 3.70
CA VAL A 32 -8.48 8.07 4.67
C VAL A 32 -7.70 7.44 5.81
N VAL A 33 -6.38 7.52 5.75
CA VAL A 33 -5.51 7.25 6.88
C VAL A 33 -5.77 8.42 7.83
N PRO A 34 -6.45 8.21 8.98
CA PRO A 34 -6.59 9.27 9.96
C PRO A 34 -5.18 9.77 10.31
N GLU A 35 -4.96 11.07 10.45
CA GLU A 35 -3.62 11.59 10.81
C GLU A 35 -3.07 10.95 12.10
N SER A 36 -3.96 10.52 13.00
CA SER A 36 -3.64 9.75 14.21
C SER A 36 -3.07 8.34 13.95
N THR A 37 -3.26 7.79 12.75
CA THR A 37 -2.72 6.49 12.31
C THR A 37 -1.44 6.67 11.50
N ALA A 38 -1.20 7.85 10.92
CA ALA A 38 0.08 8.19 10.31
C ALA A 38 1.20 8.21 11.38
N ASP A 39 0.92 8.73 12.57
CA ASP A 39 1.83 8.61 13.72
C ASP A 39 2.02 7.13 14.14
N ALA A 40 0.96 6.31 14.07
CA ALA A 40 1.03 4.87 14.36
C ALA A 40 1.82 4.05 13.32
N THR A 41 2.07 4.60 12.12
CA THR A 41 2.96 3.96 11.13
C THR A 41 4.45 4.18 11.43
N ASP A 42 4.78 5.23 12.22
CA ASP A 42 6.14 5.45 12.74
C ASP A 42 6.39 4.73 14.07
N GLU A 43 5.33 4.30 14.77
CA GLU A 43 5.42 3.38 15.91
C GLU A 43 5.70 1.96 15.40
N ALA A 44 6.96 1.52 15.51
CA ALA A 44 7.34 0.15 15.22
C ALA A 44 6.41 -0.84 15.93
N PHE A 45 5.85 -1.79 15.17
CA PHE A 45 5.01 -2.86 15.71
C PHE A 45 5.75 -3.56 16.84
N VAL A 46 5.12 -3.60 18.02
CA VAL A 46 5.67 -4.32 19.17
C VAL A 46 5.62 -5.81 18.88
N GLU A 47 6.67 -6.53 19.27
CA GLU A 47 6.72 -7.99 19.18
C GLU A 47 5.49 -8.61 19.86
N ASP A 48 4.73 -9.38 19.09
CA ASP A 48 3.50 -10.02 19.56
C ASP A 48 3.33 -11.39 18.90
N ASP A 49 3.79 -12.43 19.60
CA ASP A 49 3.71 -13.81 19.16
C ASP A 49 2.27 -14.32 19.03
N GLU A 50 1.35 -13.82 19.87
CA GLU A 50 -0.05 -14.25 19.86
C GLU A 50 -0.76 -13.72 18.60
N VAL A 51 -0.59 -12.43 18.31
CA VAL A 51 -1.12 -11.81 17.08
C VAL A 51 -0.49 -12.45 15.84
N ARG A 52 0.83 -12.69 15.85
CA ARG A 52 1.52 -13.37 14.75
C ARG A 52 0.97 -14.78 14.52
N ALA A 53 0.82 -15.57 15.57
CA ALA A 53 0.28 -16.93 15.46
C ALA A 53 -1.16 -16.94 14.95
N PHE A 54 -2.00 -16.02 15.45
CA PHE A 54 -3.40 -15.91 15.04
C PHE A 54 -3.53 -15.51 13.55
N LEU A 55 -2.76 -14.54 13.09
CA LEU A 55 -2.73 -14.17 11.67
C LEU A 55 -2.30 -15.32 10.77
N ARG A 56 -1.34 -16.15 11.23
CA ARG A 56 -0.89 -17.34 10.50
C ARG A 56 -1.92 -18.45 10.48
N GLU A 57 -2.69 -18.63 11.55
CA GLU A 57 -3.84 -19.54 11.58
C GLU A 57 -4.89 -19.14 10.55
N ILE A 58 -5.29 -17.86 10.54
CA ILE A 58 -6.24 -17.34 9.54
C ILE A 58 -5.66 -17.50 8.13
N ALA A 59 -4.38 -17.16 7.93
CA ALA A 59 -3.71 -17.30 6.64
C ALA A 59 -3.75 -18.74 6.11
N ALA A 60 -3.67 -19.74 7.01
CA ALA A 60 -3.81 -21.14 6.66
C ALA A 60 -5.26 -21.53 6.34
N ASP A 61 -6.23 -21.04 7.13
CA ASP A 61 -7.66 -21.35 6.97
C ASP A 61 -8.24 -20.80 5.65
N VAL A 62 -7.88 -19.55 5.28
CA VAL A 62 -8.39 -18.92 4.06
C VAL A 62 -7.70 -19.43 2.79
N ARG A 63 -6.70 -20.32 2.90
CA ARG A 63 -5.90 -20.81 1.76
C ARG A 63 -6.59 -21.99 1.07
N GLY A 64 -7.13 -21.72 -0.11
CA GLY A 64 -7.73 -22.65 -1.05
C GLY A 64 -7.02 -22.63 -2.41
N ASP A 65 -7.70 -23.12 -3.44
CA ASP A 65 -7.07 -23.41 -4.73
C ASP A 65 -7.01 -22.23 -5.70
N SER A 66 -7.84 -21.19 -5.50
CA SER A 66 -7.85 -20.02 -6.39
C SER A 66 -6.61 -19.14 -6.22
N SER A 67 -6.25 -18.41 -7.28
CA SER A 67 -5.19 -17.40 -7.26
C SER A 67 -5.44 -16.34 -6.18
N GLU A 68 -6.68 -15.91 -6.04
CA GLU A 68 -7.14 -14.90 -5.09
C GLU A 68 -6.94 -15.36 -3.65
N SER A 69 -7.34 -16.59 -3.35
CA SER A 69 -7.23 -17.16 -2.01
C SER A 69 -5.77 -17.39 -1.61
N LYS A 70 -4.92 -17.84 -2.54
CA LYS A 70 -3.47 -17.94 -2.35
C LYS A 70 -2.84 -16.57 -2.11
N GLN A 71 -3.26 -15.56 -2.85
CA GLN A 71 -2.79 -14.18 -2.68
C GLN A 71 -3.19 -13.62 -1.32
N LEU A 72 -4.45 -13.80 -0.90
CA LEU A 72 -4.92 -13.35 0.41
C LEU A 72 -4.13 -14.01 1.55
N SER A 73 -3.92 -15.32 1.48
CA SER A 73 -3.09 -16.06 2.42
C SER A 73 -1.66 -15.49 2.49
N ALA A 74 -1.04 -15.23 1.33
CA ALA A 74 0.31 -14.67 1.28
C ALA A 74 0.40 -13.26 1.90
N ILE A 75 -0.61 -12.42 1.69
CA ILE A 75 -0.67 -11.09 2.32
C ILE A 75 -0.75 -11.22 3.84
N LEU A 76 -1.60 -12.12 4.36
CA LEU A 76 -1.73 -12.34 5.81
C LEU A 76 -0.44 -12.84 6.45
N TYR A 77 0.32 -13.73 5.78
CA TYR A 77 1.66 -14.10 6.23
C TYR A 77 2.59 -12.88 6.30
N ARG A 78 2.61 -12.05 5.25
CA ARG A 78 3.46 -10.84 5.19
C ARG A 78 3.09 -9.80 6.26
N VAL A 79 1.80 -9.69 6.59
CA VAL A 79 1.31 -8.86 7.70
C VAL A 79 1.70 -9.45 9.05
N SER A 80 1.70 -10.78 9.20
CA SER A 80 2.14 -11.43 10.44
C SER A 80 3.61 -11.15 10.76
N ASP A 81 4.43 -10.96 9.73
CA ASP A 81 5.86 -10.64 9.86
C ASP A 81 6.08 -9.25 10.50
N LEU A 82 5.07 -8.36 10.51
CA LEU A 82 5.18 -7.05 11.18
C LEU A 82 5.39 -7.19 12.69
N TYR A 83 4.91 -8.28 13.29
CA TYR A 83 4.99 -8.51 14.73
C TYR A 83 6.21 -9.35 15.14
N ASP A 84 7.13 -9.63 14.21
CA ASP A 84 8.38 -10.34 14.46
C ASP A 84 9.57 -9.40 14.19
N PRO A 85 10.29 -8.90 15.22
CA PRO A 85 11.36 -7.93 15.03
C PRO A 85 12.57 -8.50 14.27
N ALA A 86 12.65 -9.82 14.09
CA ALA A 86 13.68 -10.45 13.26
C ALA A 86 13.33 -10.38 11.76
N GLU A 87 12.06 -10.21 11.42
CA GLU A 87 11.60 -10.07 10.04
C GLU A 87 11.79 -8.64 9.53
N ARG A 88 12.20 -8.50 8.27
CA ARG A 88 12.32 -7.20 7.60
C ARG A 88 11.08 -7.00 6.73
N THR A 89 10.08 -6.34 7.28
CA THR A 89 8.86 -5.97 6.58
C THR A 89 8.36 -4.63 7.09
N SER A 90 7.58 -3.91 6.27
CA SER A 90 6.90 -2.69 6.67
C SER A 90 5.50 -2.64 6.06
N PRO A 91 4.56 -1.92 6.68
CA PRO A 91 3.22 -1.75 6.10
C PRO A 91 3.26 -1.13 4.70
N GLU A 92 4.15 -0.15 4.50
CA GLU A 92 4.35 0.50 3.20
C GLU A 92 4.83 -0.50 2.14
N GLU A 93 5.80 -1.35 2.46
CA GLU A 93 6.31 -2.37 1.53
C GLU A 93 5.20 -3.36 1.14
N ILE A 94 4.39 -3.78 2.12
CA ILE A 94 3.23 -4.66 1.88
C ILE A 94 2.24 -3.99 0.92
N TYR A 95 1.88 -2.73 1.19
CA TYR A 95 0.95 -1.96 0.38
C TYR A 95 1.46 -1.77 -1.07
N LEU A 96 2.71 -1.34 -1.23
CA LEU A 96 3.32 -1.12 -2.55
C LEU A 96 3.38 -2.41 -3.37
N ASN A 97 3.72 -3.54 -2.74
CA ASN A 97 3.74 -4.85 -3.38
C ASN A 97 2.35 -5.25 -3.89
N VAL A 98 1.31 -5.12 -3.06
CA VAL A 98 -0.07 -5.49 -3.46
C VAL A 98 -0.58 -4.57 -4.57
N ARG A 99 -0.39 -3.26 -4.43
CA ARG A 99 -0.79 -2.27 -5.45
C ARG A 99 -0.13 -2.56 -6.80
N HIS A 100 1.18 -2.87 -6.79
CA HIS A 100 1.90 -3.22 -8.00
C HIS A 100 1.34 -4.48 -8.69
N ILE A 101 1.02 -5.52 -7.92
CA ILE A 101 0.40 -6.75 -8.46
C ILE A 101 -0.96 -6.44 -9.11
N MET A 102 -1.79 -5.60 -8.48
CA MET A 102 -3.10 -5.25 -9.05
C MET A 102 -2.96 -4.47 -10.36
N LYS A 103 -2.04 -3.51 -10.43
CA LYS A 103 -1.72 -2.77 -11.67
C LYS A 103 -1.28 -3.70 -12.80
N ILE A 104 -0.44 -4.70 -12.51
CA ILE A 104 -0.02 -5.70 -13.51
C ILE A 104 -1.19 -6.59 -13.94
N LYS A 105 -2.04 -7.03 -13.01
CA LYS A 105 -3.20 -7.88 -13.33
C LYS A 105 -4.19 -7.15 -14.24
N GLU A 106 -4.40 -5.85 -14.01
CA GLU A 106 -5.25 -5.00 -14.85
C GLU A 106 -4.70 -4.87 -16.29
N GLN A 107 -3.37 -4.85 -16.45
CA GLN A 107 -2.71 -4.74 -17.75
C GLN A 107 -2.60 -6.08 -18.52
N GLY A 108 -3.17 -7.16 -17.99
CA GLY A 108 -3.19 -8.48 -18.64
C GLY A 108 -2.05 -9.43 -18.22
N GLY A 109 -1.28 -9.11 -17.18
CA GLY A 109 -0.19 -9.95 -16.66
C GLY A 109 1.20 -9.64 -17.24
N ILE A 110 2.22 -10.38 -16.79
CA ILE A 110 3.64 -10.18 -17.17
C ILE A 110 3.96 -10.82 -18.54
N GLU A 111 3.13 -11.76 -18.99
CA GLU A 111 3.31 -12.47 -20.25
C GLU A 111 2.41 -11.85 -21.31
N ARG A 112 3.01 -11.02 -22.17
CA ARG A 112 2.52 -10.81 -23.53
C ARG A 112 3.17 -11.84 -24.46
#